data_AF-A0A7X8SQ91-F1
#
_entry.id   AF-A0A7X8SQ91-F1
#
_cell.length_a   1.000
_cell.length_b   1.000
_cell.length_c   1.000
_cell.angle_alpha   90.00
_cell.angle_beta   90.00
_cell.angle_gamma   90.00
#
_symmetry.space_group_name_H-M   'P 1'
#
loop_
_entity.id
_entity.type
_entity.pdbx_description
1 polymer ?
#
loop_
_entity_poly.entity_id
_entity_poly.type
_entity_poly.pdbx_seq_one_letter_code
_entity_poly.pdbx_strand_id
1 'polypeptide(L)'
;MNYSHLFIFLLFAFSSLGAKNSKLSLSYIWDRNNSIQISTIDEVPFNDVPGHQINLSYSPTPVWIKAEIESDEVRREFLKFNKTLVDSLTFYHYDANNQLVSQLGGVKVDNSETNASGFYFPITLHKGSNVFYFRAKNNYSHIYGITLVDHIEIEKTEFIQITKYGILLGIFIVMVLYNVFLSVNLKDSIYGYYALHAFFVLLGALSLEGFFTLKYLNIPAVLLPHIIAVSVCTVSVISCVFCIKFLKLKQTSKLYYMIMRTVMIVDIVIFVFVCTLQAIGFDITYKFLTIMTTVYCFFALATGVKSVQQGNSVAKFYLLGWTVYFLGIISQALIFYGILVQNIVTQNFYLFAIVTEVLLMSFALADRYRQIKIEKKKLSQTLATKQDDLDVVILDNKRRHTVHQNVMLQLKEILNNKENIEKEVRSMVMDLSHQNISDEKQLHFQDNISEVDTFFIKKLKTMHPNLTPAELEICSLLKLNYSTKEIASFRSTSEGAVKVNKSRIKKKLGLETTLNDYIITV
;
A
#
# COMPACT_ATOMS: atom_id res chain seq x y z
N MET A 1 -9.92 -0.73 -24.88
CA MET A 1 -8.50 -0.42 -24.65
C MET A 1 -8.26 -0.42 -23.15
N ASN A 2 -7.51 -1.41 -22.64
CA ASN A 2 -7.28 -1.59 -21.21
C ASN A 2 -6.48 -0.40 -20.64
N TYR A 3 -7.05 0.30 -19.66
CA TYR A 3 -6.44 1.43 -18.95
C TYR A 3 -5.07 1.09 -18.32
N SER A 4 -4.80 -0.19 -18.03
CA SER A 4 -3.51 -0.67 -17.53
C SER A 4 -2.38 -0.54 -18.55
N HIS A 5 -2.65 -0.72 -19.85
CA HIS A 5 -1.66 -0.52 -20.90
C HIS A 5 -1.38 0.95 -21.15
N LEU A 6 -2.38 1.84 -21.00
CA LEU A 6 -2.19 3.28 -21.16
C LEU A 6 -1.22 3.84 -20.10
N PHE A 7 -1.24 3.31 -18.88
CA PHE A 7 -0.39 3.75 -17.77
C PHE A 7 1.07 3.31 -17.93
N ILE A 8 1.30 2.04 -18.30
CA ILE A 8 2.63 1.51 -18.62
C ILE A 8 3.16 2.23 -19.88
N PHE A 9 2.29 2.45 -20.87
CA PHE A 9 2.64 3.19 -22.07
C PHE A 9 2.95 4.65 -21.76
N LEU A 10 2.28 5.34 -20.83
CA LEU A 10 2.63 6.73 -20.48
C LEU A 10 4.01 6.82 -19.80
N LEU A 11 4.36 5.91 -18.89
CA LEU A 11 5.68 5.95 -18.23
C LEU A 11 6.85 5.58 -19.17
N PHE A 12 6.61 4.73 -20.17
CA PHE A 12 7.64 4.30 -21.13
C PHE A 12 7.59 5.02 -22.49
N ALA A 13 6.46 5.54 -22.97
CA ALA A 13 6.34 6.14 -24.31
C ALA A 13 6.91 7.57 -24.39
N PHE A 14 7.10 8.26 -23.27
CA PHE A 14 7.73 9.59 -23.28
C PHE A 14 9.25 9.55 -23.47
N SER A 15 9.84 8.37 -23.65
CA SER A 15 11.29 8.20 -23.63
C SER A 15 11.90 7.87 -24.99
N SER A 16 11.09 7.71 -26.04
CA SER A 16 11.60 7.57 -27.40
C SER A 16 11.86 8.94 -28.03
N LEU A 17 13.02 9.51 -27.79
CA LEU A 17 13.63 10.39 -28.78
C LEU A 17 15.05 9.93 -29.05
N GLY A 18 15.19 9.32 -30.22
CA GLY A 18 16.49 8.97 -30.78
C GLY A 18 17.32 10.23 -30.91
N ALA A 19 18.57 10.14 -30.46
CA ALA A 19 19.60 11.06 -30.89
C ALA A 19 19.59 11.08 -32.42
N LYS A 20 19.75 12.27 -33.03
CA LYS A 20 20.17 12.35 -34.44
C LYS A 20 21.32 11.37 -34.64
N ASN A 21 21.27 10.58 -35.71
CA ASN A 21 22.39 9.74 -36.17
C ASN A 21 23.53 10.65 -36.64
N SER A 22 24.19 11.36 -35.72
CA SER A 22 25.53 11.87 -35.94
C SER A 22 26.51 10.75 -35.63
N LYS A 23 27.62 10.68 -36.38
CA LYS A 23 28.77 9.86 -36.00
C LYS A 23 29.45 10.54 -34.80
N LEU A 24 28.84 10.42 -33.62
CA LEU A 24 29.43 10.84 -32.36
C LEU A 24 30.23 9.65 -31.81
N SER A 25 31.54 9.84 -31.67
CA SER A 25 32.39 8.92 -30.93
C SER A 25 32.75 9.53 -29.58
N LEU A 26 32.76 8.69 -28.55
CA LEU A 26 33.12 9.07 -27.19
C LEU A 26 34.33 8.26 -26.73
N SER A 27 35.26 8.95 -26.09
CA SER A 27 36.41 8.32 -25.44
C SER A 27 36.72 9.00 -24.11
N TYR A 28 37.39 8.30 -23.20
CA TYR A 28 37.64 8.82 -21.85
C TYR A 28 39.02 8.50 -21.30
N ILE A 29 39.43 9.27 -20.30
CA ILE A 29 40.58 8.98 -19.47
C ILE A 29 40.38 9.44 -18.02
N TRP A 30 40.90 8.65 -17.08
CA TRP A 30 40.96 8.98 -15.66
C TRP A 30 42.12 9.93 -15.34
N ASP A 31 41.81 11.07 -14.72
CA ASP A 31 42.81 12.03 -14.21
C ASP A 31 43.19 11.69 -12.76
N ARG A 32 43.84 10.53 -12.56
CA ARG A 32 44.16 9.99 -11.22
C ARG A 32 45.02 10.92 -10.38
N ASN A 33 45.93 11.64 -11.01
CA ASN A 33 46.88 12.53 -10.34
C ASN A 33 46.45 14.00 -10.39
N ASN A 34 45.27 14.31 -10.96
CA ASN A 34 44.80 15.67 -11.16
C ASN A 34 45.82 16.55 -11.92
N SER A 35 46.58 15.92 -12.83
CA SER A 35 47.76 16.47 -13.50
C SER A 35 47.53 16.74 -14.98
N ILE A 36 46.46 16.19 -15.56
CA ILE A 36 46.14 16.40 -16.98
C ILE A 36 45.57 17.81 -17.14
N GLN A 37 46.24 18.62 -17.96
CA GLN A 37 45.78 19.94 -18.36
C GLN A 37 45.27 19.89 -19.79
N ILE A 38 44.35 20.79 -20.13
CA ILE A 38 43.80 20.92 -21.48
C ILE A 38 44.90 21.19 -22.53
N SER A 39 45.98 21.87 -22.14
CA SER A 39 47.13 22.15 -23.02
C SER A 39 47.94 20.91 -23.42
N THR A 40 47.90 19.84 -22.63
CA THR A 40 48.65 18.60 -22.88
C THR A 40 47.74 17.43 -23.24
N ILE A 41 46.43 17.68 -23.43
CA ILE A 41 45.44 16.61 -23.54
C ILE A 41 45.58 15.79 -24.81
N ASP A 42 46.05 16.41 -25.89
CA ASP A 42 46.23 15.75 -27.19
C ASP A 42 47.37 14.72 -27.18
N GLU A 43 48.30 14.81 -26.22
CA GLU A 43 49.41 13.87 -26.04
C GLU A 43 49.01 12.60 -25.27
N VAL A 44 47.80 12.60 -24.69
CA VAL A 44 47.37 11.56 -23.76
C VAL A 44 46.41 10.57 -24.47
N PRO A 45 46.65 9.25 -24.38
CA PRO A 45 45.80 8.27 -25.04
C PRO A 45 44.44 8.13 -24.32
N PHE A 46 43.35 8.32 -25.06
CA PHE A 46 41.98 8.09 -24.59
C PHE A 46 41.55 6.64 -24.83
N ASN A 47 40.66 6.14 -23.97
CA ASN A 47 40.02 4.83 -24.15
C ASN A 47 38.70 5.01 -24.89
N ASP A 48 38.54 4.33 -26.02
CA ASP A 48 37.30 4.37 -26.80
C ASP A 48 36.15 3.67 -26.07
N VAL A 49 34.95 4.23 -26.22
CA VAL A 49 33.74 3.68 -25.62
C VAL A 49 32.81 3.15 -26.71
N PRO A 50 32.35 1.90 -26.62
CA PRO A 50 31.35 1.38 -27.54
C PRO A 50 30.00 2.09 -27.27
N GLY A 51 29.67 3.07 -28.10
CA GLY A 51 28.38 3.77 -28.09
C GLY A 51 28.43 5.22 -27.60
N HIS A 52 27.26 5.78 -27.28
CA HIS A 52 27.07 7.20 -26.94
C HIS A 52 26.98 7.45 -25.42
N GLN A 53 27.33 6.46 -24.61
CA GLN A 53 27.29 6.55 -23.15
C GLN A 53 28.50 5.89 -22.51
N ILE A 54 29.02 6.53 -21.48
CA ILE A 54 30.15 6.08 -20.67
C ILE A 54 29.64 5.76 -19.27
N ASN A 55 29.87 4.54 -18.80
CA ASN A 55 29.56 4.14 -17.42
C ASN A 55 30.83 3.64 -16.74
N LEU A 56 31.43 4.49 -15.90
CA LEU A 56 32.67 4.19 -15.18
C LEU A 56 32.44 3.91 -13.69
N SER A 57 31.19 3.65 -13.29
CA SER A 57 30.81 3.34 -11.90
C SER A 57 31.16 4.45 -10.88
N TYR A 58 31.09 4.16 -9.59
CA TYR A 58 31.48 5.09 -8.53
C TYR A 58 33.01 5.25 -8.43
N SER A 59 33.47 6.49 -8.52
CA SER A 59 34.85 6.89 -8.25
C SER A 59 34.86 8.37 -7.85
N PRO A 60 35.78 8.81 -6.98
CA PRO A 60 35.99 10.24 -6.73
C PRO A 60 36.95 10.89 -7.75
N THR A 61 37.57 10.09 -8.62
CA THR A 61 38.61 10.54 -9.54
C THR A 61 38.03 11.36 -10.70
N PRO A 62 38.57 12.55 -11.03
CA PRO A 62 38.10 13.30 -12.19
C PRO A 62 38.29 12.51 -13.50
N VAL A 63 37.39 12.71 -14.44
CA VAL A 63 37.40 12.06 -15.76
C VAL A 63 37.41 13.12 -16.84
N TRP A 64 38.29 12.93 -17.82
CA TRP A 64 38.23 13.63 -19.09
C TRP A 64 37.45 12.80 -20.11
N ILE A 65 36.57 13.45 -20.85
CA ILE A 65 35.73 12.87 -21.88
C ILE A 65 36.01 13.64 -23.15
N LYS A 66 36.36 12.94 -24.22
CA LYS A 66 36.50 13.48 -25.57
C LYS A 66 35.28 13.07 -26.39
N ALA A 67 34.67 14.04 -27.04
CA ALA A 67 33.56 13.85 -27.97
C ALA A 67 34.00 14.32 -29.35
N GLU A 68 34.00 13.42 -30.32
CA GLU A 68 34.31 13.75 -31.71
C GLU A 68 33.04 13.61 -32.56
N ILE A 69 32.77 14.62 -33.37
CA ILE A 69 31.57 14.71 -34.20
C ILE A 69 31.98 15.02 -35.62
N GLU A 70 31.66 14.11 -36.54
CA GLU A 70 31.70 14.38 -37.97
C GLU A 70 30.45 15.15 -38.39
N SER A 71 30.65 16.27 -39.09
CA SER A 71 29.57 17.04 -39.71
C SER A 71 29.88 17.32 -41.17
N ASP A 72 28.88 17.19 -42.04
CA ASP A 72 29.00 17.52 -43.47
C ASP A 72 28.78 19.01 -43.75
N GLU A 73 28.18 19.73 -42.80
CA GLU A 73 27.75 21.12 -42.93
C GLU A 73 28.12 21.95 -41.71
N VAL A 74 28.19 23.27 -41.90
CA VAL A 74 28.35 24.22 -40.80
C VAL A 74 26.99 24.51 -40.20
N ARG A 75 26.78 24.16 -38.93
CA ARG A 75 25.51 24.41 -38.23
C ARG A 75 25.71 24.65 -36.74
N ARG A 76 24.84 25.47 -36.16
CA ARG A 76 24.80 25.74 -34.72
C ARG A 76 23.86 24.73 -34.06
N GLU A 77 24.37 24.01 -33.07
CA GLU A 77 23.63 23.02 -32.28
C GLU A 77 24.08 23.12 -30.82
N PHE A 78 23.54 22.25 -29.96
CA PHE A 78 23.91 22.16 -28.56
C PHE A 78 24.41 20.77 -28.23
N LEU A 79 25.47 20.71 -27.43
CA LEU A 79 25.84 19.47 -26.75
C LEU A 79 25.11 19.40 -25.42
N LYS A 80 24.21 18.43 -25.31
CA LYS A 80 23.55 18.10 -24.07
C LYS A 80 24.37 17.06 -23.32
N PHE A 81 24.77 17.41 -22.11
CA PHE A 81 25.43 16.50 -21.18
C PHE A 81 24.38 15.90 -20.23
N ASN A 82 24.01 14.64 -20.47
CA ASN A 82 22.94 13.93 -19.76
C ASN A 82 23.40 13.54 -18.35
N LYS A 83 23.38 14.51 -17.42
CA LYS A 83 23.69 14.28 -16.01
C LYS A 83 22.91 15.24 -15.11
N THR A 84 22.48 14.71 -13.97
CA THR A 84 21.76 15.48 -12.94
C THR A 84 22.69 15.96 -11.82
N LEU A 85 23.47 15.04 -11.25
CA LEU A 85 24.35 15.32 -10.11
C LEU A 85 25.80 15.39 -10.59
N VAL A 86 26.40 16.58 -10.55
CA VAL A 86 27.82 16.78 -10.84
C VAL A 86 28.36 17.89 -9.93
N ASP A 87 29.55 17.68 -9.36
CA ASP A 87 30.15 18.67 -8.46
C ASP A 87 30.84 19.78 -9.28
N SER A 88 31.60 19.40 -10.31
CA SER A 88 32.13 20.35 -11.31
C SER A 88 32.24 19.69 -12.68
N LEU A 89 31.75 20.39 -13.71
CA LEU A 89 31.95 20.04 -15.10
C LEU A 89 32.58 21.25 -15.80
N THR A 90 33.61 21.03 -16.59
CA THR A 90 34.21 22.09 -17.42
C THR A 90 34.22 21.62 -18.87
N PHE A 91 33.66 22.43 -19.75
CA PHE A 91 33.63 22.21 -21.18
C PHE A 91 34.73 23.02 -21.85
N TYR A 92 35.44 22.40 -22.78
CA TYR A 92 36.52 22.99 -23.55
C TYR A 92 36.30 22.71 -25.04
N HIS A 93 36.45 23.74 -25.85
CA HIS A 93 36.47 23.65 -27.31
C HIS A 93 37.46 24.66 -27.87
N TYR A 94 37.92 24.42 -29.10
CA TYR A 94 38.72 25.39 -29.83
C TYR A 94 37.81 26.13 -30.80
N ASP A 95 37.94 27.46 -30.87
CA ASP A 95 37.22 28.27 -31.84
C ASP A 95 37.83 28.19 -33.25
N ALA A 96 37.23 28.88 -34.21
CA ALA A 96 37.72 28.94 -35.59
C ALA A 96 39.14 29.56 -35.73
N ASN A 97 39.62 30.27 -34.72
CA ASN A 97 40.97 30.85 -34.65
C ASN A 97 41.95 29.98 -33.88
N ASN A 98 41.55 28.74 -33.55
CA ASN A 98 42.30 27.80 -32.72
C ASN A 98 42.59 28.32 -31.30
N GLN A 99 41.79 29.26 -30.81
CA GLN A 99 41.84 29.71 -29.42
C GLN A 99 40.99 28.80 -28.54
N LEU A 100 41.55 28.43 -27.39
CA LEU A 100 40.85 27.62 -26.41
C LEU A 100 39.74 28.45 -25.75
N VAL A 101 38.50 28.00 -25.93
CA VAL A 101 37.32 28.51 -25.24
C VAL A 101 36.90 27.49 -24.18
N SER A 102 36.95 27.91 -22.91
CA SER A 102 36.44 27.10 -21.80
C SER A 102 35.16 27.68 -21.25
N GLN A 103 34.14 26.85 -21.07
CA GLN A 103 32.91 27.18 -20.37
C GLN A 103 32.77 26.29 -19.14
N LEU A 104 32.52 26.87 -17.98
CA LEU A 104 32.39 26.11 -16.74
C LEU A 104 30.94 25.66 -16.60
N GLY A 105 30.68 24.37 -16.83
CA GLY A 105 29.44 23.65 -16.54
C GLY A 105 29.26 23.39 -15.04
N GLY A 106 28.97 24.41 -14.24
CA GLY A 106 28.90 24.28 -12.77
C GLY A 106 27.51 24.44 -12.17
N VAL A 107 27.45 24.39 -10.83
CA VAL A 107 26.28 24.58 -9.92
C VAL A 107 25.37 25.78 -10.26
N LYS A 108 25.81 26.67 -11.14
CA LYS A 108 24.98 27.65 -11.85
C LYS A 108 25.67 27.97 -13.18
N VAL A 109 25.22 27.35 -14.26
CA VAL A 109 25.35 27.98 -15.58
C VAL A 109 24.00 28.59 -15.87
N ASP A 110 23.92 29.91 -15.75
CA ASP A 110 22.83 30.65 -16.38
C ASP A 110 23.03 30.50 -17.88
N ASN A 111 22.43 29.46 -18.47
CA ASN A 111 22.32 29.33 -19.91
C ASN A 111 21.26 30.33 -20.38
N SER A 112 21.66 31.59 -20.45
CA SER A 112 20.85 32.70 -20.96
C SER A 112 20.32 32.43 -22.38
N GLU A 113 21.00 31.56 -23.14
CA GLU A 113 20.62 31.22 -24.51
C GLU A 113 19.50 30.19 -24.65
N THR A 114 19.37 29.21 -23.75
CA THR A 114 18.43 28.09 -23.94
C THR A 114 17.26 28.08 -22.97
N ASN A 115 17.30 28.87 -21.90
CA ASN A 115 16.29 28.87 -20.82
C ASN A 115 15.99 27.50 -20.20
N ALA A 116 16.71 26.44 -20.59
CA ALA A 116 16.38 25.05 -20.30
C ALA A 116 17.10 24.52 -19.08
N SER A 117 16.43 23.61 -18.36
CA SER A 117 16.99 22.96 -17.17
C SER A 117 18.02 21.88 -17.55
N GLY A 118 19.29 22.08 -17.23
CA GLY A 118 20.37 21.10 -17.42
C GLY A 118 21.64 21.65 -18.06
N PHE A 119 22.56 20.75 -18.44
CA PHE A 119 23.84 21.11 -19.05
C PHE A 119 23.75 21.08 -20.57
N TYR A 120 23.57 22.26 -21.16
CA TYR A 120 23.57 22.47 -22.61
C TYR A 120 24.73 23.40 -22.98
N PHE A 121 25.57 23.01 -23.93
CA PHE A 121 26.69 23.82 -24.37
C PHE A 121 26.47 24.23 -25.83
N PRO A 122 26.33 25.53 -26.13
CA PRO A 122 26.19 26.00 -27.51
C PRO A 122 27.49 25.71 -28.27
N ILE A 123 27.37 25.06 -29.43
CA ILE A 123 28.50 24.75 -30.30
C ILE A 123 28.20 25.12 -31.75
N THR A 124 29.26 25.40 -32.50
CA THR A 124 29.19 25.51 -33.96
C THR A 124 29.96 24.33 -34.53
N LEU A 125 29.26 23.45 -35.23
CA LEU A 125 29.90 22.37 -35.98
C LEU A 125 30.43 22.95 -37.29
N HIS A 126 31.66 22.60 -37.62
CA HIS A 126 32.28 22.87 -38.91
C HIS A 126 32.32 21.60 -39.75
N LYS A 127 32.49 21.76 -41.07
CA LYS A 127 32.62 20.61 -41.98
C LYS A 127 33.88 19.82 -41.64
N GLY A 128 33.73 18.50 -41.46
CA GLY A 128 34.81 17.60 -41.05
C GLY A 128 34.69 17.17 -39.58
N SER A 129 35.83 16.91 -38.95
CA SER A 129 35.89 16.44 -37.56
C SER A 129 35.91 17.62 -36.58
N ASN A 130 35.00 17.57 -35.61
CA ASN A 130 34.89 18.55 -34.52
C ASN A 130 35.20 17.84 -33.20
N VAL A 131 36.15 18.36 -32.44
CA VAL A 131 36.60 17.75 -31.18
C VAL A 131 36.24 18.63 -29.99
N PHE A 132 35.64 18.01 -28.99
CA PHE A 132 35.15 18.64 -27.78
C PHE A 132 35.65 17.90 -26.55
N TYR A 133 36.06 18.63 -25.51
CA TYR A 133 36.56 18.02 -24.27
C TYR A 133 35.71 18.43 -23.08
N PHE A 134 35.43 17.47 -22.21
CA PHE A 134 34.76 17.68 -20.94
C PHE A 134 35.63 17.16 -19.81
N ARG A 135 35.77 17.93 -18.75
CA ARG A 135 36.38 17.49 -17.49
C ARG A 135 35.31 17.44 -16.42
N ALA A 136 35.01 16.24 -15.93
CA ALA A 136 33.98 16.03 -14.92
C ALA A 136 34.59 15.49 -13.63
N LYS A 137 34.32 16.18 -12.51
CA LYS A 137 34.62 15.71 -11.16
C LYS A 137 33.30 15.61 -10.40
N ASN A 138 33.04 14.44 -9.84
CA ASN A 138 31.87 14.22 -9.01
C ASN A 138 32.14 13.08 -8.03
N ASN A 139 31.50 13.12 -6.87
CA ASN A 139 31.53 12.04 -5.88
C ASN A 139 30.39 11.02 -6.07
N TYR A 140 29.80 10.96 -7.28
CA TYR A 140 28.69 10.08 -7.62
C TYR A 140 29.10 9.10 -8.71
N SER A 141 28.16 8.34 -9.28
CA SER A 141 28.47 7.43 -10.37
C SER A 141 28.87 8.22 -11.64
N HIS A 142 29.98 7.82 -12.24
CA HIS A 142 30.52 8.35 -13.50
C HIS A 142 29.75 7.81 -14.70
N ILE A 143 28.47 8.13 -14.76
CA ILE A 143 27.60 7.86 -15.90
C ILE A 143 27.43 9.15 -16.69
N TYR A 144 27.77 9.09 -17.98
CA TYR A 144 27.80 10.21 -18.89
C TYR A 144 27.16 9.82 -20.22
N GLY A 145 26.18 10.60 -20.66
CA GLY A 145 25.69 10.52 -22.04
C GLY A 145 25.84 11.89 -22.69
N ILE A 146 26.39 11.94 -23.89
CA ILE A 146 26.49 13.17 -24.67
C ILE A 146 25.60 13.00 -25.89
N THR A 147 24.72 13.97 -26.11
CA THR A 147 23.80 13.97 -27.24
C THR A 147 23.80 15.33 -27.90
N LEU A 148 23.85 15.32 -29.22
CA LEU A 148 23.71 16.50 -30.05
C LEU A 148 22.23 16.83 -30.19
N VAL A 149 21.84 18.06 -29.84
CA VAL A 149 20.44 18.50 -29.84
C VAL A 149 20.28 19.89 -30.45
N ASP A 150 19.12 20.14 -31.03
CA ASP A 150 18.71 21.48 -31.46
C ASP A 150 17.72 22.13 -30.47
N HIS A 151 17.36 23.40 -30.69
CA HIS A 151 16.44 24.13 -29.82
C HIS A 151 15.07 23.43 -29.66
N ILE A 152 14.54 22.81 -30.71
CA ILE A 152 13.23 22.14 -30.68
C ILE A 152 13.32 20.90 -29.79
N GLU A 153 14.40 20.13 -29.91
CA GLU A 153 14.66 18.96 -29.08
C GLU A 153 14.88 19.31 -27.61
N ILE A 154 15.51 20.46 -27.31
CA ILE A 154 15.67 20.97 -25.95
C ILE A 154 14.30 21.23 -25.31
N GLU A 155 13.44 22.02 -25.97
CA GLU A 155 12.10 22.35 -25.46
C GLU A 155 11.25 21.09 -25.27
N LYS A 156 11.31 20.16 -26.25
CA LYS A 156 10.59 18.89 -26.17
C LYS A 156 11.07 18.02 -25.01
N THR A 157 12.39 17.95 -24.79
CA THR A 157 12.98 17.22 -23.66
C THR A 157 12.52 17.80 -22.33
N GLU A 158 12.54 19.13 -22.20
CA GLU A 158 12.11 19.80 -20.98
C GLU A 158 10.62 19.61 -20.72
N PHE A 159 9.78 19.73 -21.75
CA PHE A 159 8.34 19.46 -21.64
C PHE A 159 8.05 18.03 -21.16
N ILE A 160 8.75 17.04 -21.74
CA ILE A 160 8.64 15.64 -21.33
C ILE A 160 9.06 15.47 -19.87
N GLN A 161 10.17 16.08 -19.47
CA GLN A 161 10.71 15.98 -18.12
C GLN A 161 9.76 16.61 -17.09
N ILE A 162 9.23 17.81 -17.36
CA ILE A 162 8.24 18.47 -16.50
C ILE A 162 6.95 17.65 -16.42
N THR A 163 6.47 17.11 -17.54
CA THR A 163 5.27 16.25 -17.58
C THR A 163 5.47 14.99 -16.74
N LYS A 164 6.63 14.33 -16.87
CA LYS A 164 7.00 13.15 -16.06
C LYS A 164 6.94 13.48 -14.56
N TYR A 165 7.52 14.60 -14.15
CA TYR A 165 7.49 15.02 -12.74
C TYR A 165 6.10 15.40 -12.25
N GLY A 166 5.30 16.07 -13.09
CA GLY A 166 3.91 16.41 -12.76
C GLY A 166 3.04 15.19 -12.52
N ILE A 167 3.15 14.16 -13.38
CA ILE A 167 2.45 12.88 -13.20
C ILE A 167 2.89 12.19 -11.91
N LEU A 168 4.20 12.10 -11.67
CA LEU A 168 4.75 11.47 -10.46
C LEU A 168 4.27 12.17 -9.19
N LEU A 169 4.37 13.50 -9.13
CA LEU A 169 3.88 14.32 -8.02
C LEU A 169 2.38 14.12 -7.80
N GLY A 170 1.57 14.16 -8.86
CA GLY A 170 0.12 13.98 -8.76
C GLY A 170 -0.27 12.65 -8.12
N ILE A 171 0.34 11.54 -8.56
CA ILE A 171 0.08 10.20 -8.00
C ILE A 171 0.43 10.18 -6.51
N PHE A 172 1.62 10.65 -6.15
CA PHE A 172 2.08 10.60 -4.77
C PHE A 172 1.30 11.55 -3.85
N ILE A 173 0.95 12.76 -4.30
CA ILE A 173 0.14 13.70 -3.52
C ILE A 173 -1.22 13.08 -3.19
N VAL A 174 -1.91 12.50 -4.19
CA VAL A 174 -3.20 11.83 -3.96
C VAL A 174 -3.03 10.68 -2.96
N MET A 175 -1.98 9.88 -3.10
CA MET A 175 -1.72 8.74 -2.21
C MET A 175 -1.38 9.17 -0.78
N VAL A 176 -0.54 10.20 -0.61
CA VAL A 176 -0.19 10.75 0.70
C VAL A 176 -1.41 11.37 1.37
N LEU A 177 -2.14 12.25 0.67
CA LEU A 177 -3.35 12.90 1.22
C LEU A 177 -4.43 11.88 1.58
N TYR A 178 -4.66 10.88 0.73
CA TYR A 178 -5.60 9.79 1.00
C TYR A 178 -5.22 9.04 2.29
N ASN A 179 -3.95 8.68 2.46
CA ASN A 179 -3.50 7.94 3.63
C ASN A 179 -3.45 8.80 4.90
N VAL A 180 -3.15 10.10 4.80
CA VAL A 180 -3.30 11.04 5.91
C VAL A 180 -4.76 11.13 6.34
N PHE A 181 -5.68 11.28 5.39
CA PHE A 181 -7.12 11.29 5.65
C PHE A 181 -7.58 10.00 6.34
N LEU A 182 -7.13 8.83 5.88
CA LEU A 182 -7.42 7.56 6.55
C LEU A 182 -6.83 7.50 7.95
N SER A 183 -5.60 7.98 8.16
CA SER A 183 -4.96 8.01 9.48
C SER A 183 -5.78 8.82 10.49
N VAL A 184 -6.30 9.98 10.08
CA VAL A 184 -7.11 10.85 10.94
C VAL A 184 -8.48 10.23 11.23
N ASN A 185 -9.19 9.75 10.20
CA ASN A 185 -10.54 9.21 10.35
C ASN A 185 -10.58 7.85 11.09
N LEU A 186 -9.60 6.99 10.83
CA LEU A 186 -9.53 5.66 11.44
C LEU A 186 -8.79 5.66 12.78
N LYS A 187 -8.11 6.76 13.13
CA LYS A 187 -7.26 6.86 14.33
C LYS A 187 -6.23 5.72 14.43
N ASP A 188 -5.78 5.23 13.28
CA ASP A 188 -4.77 4.17 13.17
C ASP A 188 -3.49 4.76 12.57
N SER A 189 -2.43 4.78 13.39
CA SER A 189 -1.13 5.36 13.02
C SER A 189 -0.48 4.74 11.77
N ILE A 190 -0.89 3.54 11.36
CA ILE A 190 -0.23 2.79 10.27
C ILE A 190 -0.39 3.50 8.92
N TYR A 191 -1.54 4.12 8.67
CA TYR A 191 -1.75 4.93 7.46
C TYR A 191 -0.85 6.18 7.46
N GLY A 192 -0.62 6.78 8.63
CA GLY A 192 0.30 7.92 8.79
C GLY A 192 1.76 7.55 8.50
N TYR A 193 2.25 6.40 9.00
CA TYR A 193 3.60 5.95 8.66
C TYR A 193 3.75 5.67 7.17
N TYR A 194 2.73 5.09 6.54
CA TYR A 194 2.77 4.85 5.10
C TYR A 194 2.73 6.15 4.27
N ALA A 195 1.93 7.15 4.69
CA ALA A 195 1.94 8.46 4.06
C ALA A 195 3.33 9.12 4.16
N LEU A 196 3.99 9.00 5.32
CA LEU A 196 5.34 9.52 5.52
C LEU A 196 6.38 8.76 4.69
N HIS A 197 6.25 7.45 4.58
CA HIS A 197 7.05 6.62 3.67
C HIS A 197 6.94 7.12 2.23
N ALA A 198 5.72 7.20 1.70
CA ALA A 198 5.48 7.64 0.32
C ALA A 198 6.01 9.06 0.06
N PHE A 199 5.86 9.97 1.04
CA PHE A 199 6.40 11.32 0.95
C PHE A 199 7.94 11.33 0.81
N PHE A 200 8.67 10.60 1.66
CA PHE A 200 10.13 10.59 1.57
C PHE A 200 10.66 9.78 0.38
N VAL A 201 9.94 8.74 -0.07
CA VAL A 201 10.25 8.06 -1.35
C VAL A 201 10.17 9.06 -2.51
N LEU A 202 9.10 9.85 -2.58
CA LEU A 202 8.94 10.88 -3.59
C LEU A 202 10.05 11.95 -3.50
N LEU A 203 10.33 12.43 -2.29
CA LEU A 203 11.34 13.46 -2.05
C LEU A 203 12.73 13.00 -2.53
N GLY A 204 13.11 11.77 -2.20
CA GLY A 204 14.36 11.16 -2.64
C GLY A 204 14.40 10.96 -4.16
N ALA A 205 13.33 10.45 -4.76
CA ALA A 205 13.24 10.24 -6.21
C ALA A 205 13.34 11.55 -7.00
N LEU A 206 12.60 12.60 -6.60
CA LEU A 206 12.66 13.91 -7.24
C LEU A 206 14.05 14.53 -7.11
N SER A 207 14.72 14.33 -5.98
CA SER A 207 16.08 14.84 -5.81
C SER A 207 17.10 14.07 -6.65
N LEU A 208 16.96 12.75 -6.79
CA LEU A 208 17.81 11.93 -7.63
C LEU A 208 17.65 12.26 -9.13
N GLU A 209 16.41 12.51 -9.56
CA GLU A 209 16.10 12.87 -10.95
C GLU A 209 16.51 14.31 -11.31
N GLY A 210 16.69 15.20 -10.33
CA GLY A 210 17.04 16.60 -10.60
C GLY A 210 15.85 17.50 -10.79
N PHE A 211 14.70 17.14 -10.20
CA PHE A 211 13.54 18.02 -10.18
C PHE A 211 13.86 19.36 -9.51
N PHE A 212 14.63 19.34 -8.42
CA PHE A 212 14.97 20.54 -7.65
C PHE A 212 15.95 21.50 -8.36
N THR A 213 16.65 21.01 -9.38
CA THR A 213 17.52 21.83 -10.24
C THR A 213 16.77 22.45 -11.43
N LEU A 214 15.46 22.20 -11.57
CA LEU A 214 14.65 22.91 -12.55
C LEU A 214 14.68 24.41 -12.28
N LYS A 215 14.70 25.19 -13.37
CA LYS A 215 14.85 26.64 -13.35
C LYS A 215 13.94 27.37 -12.34
N TYR A 216 12.70 26.91 -12.19
CA TYR A 216 11.71 27.54 -11.30
C TYR A 216 11.90 27.26 -9.80
N LEU A 217 12.61 26.18 -9.42
CA LEU A 217 12.84 25.81 -8.02
C LEU A 217 14.20 26.31 -7.52
N ASN A 218 15.22 26.25 -8.37
CA ASN A 218 16.57 26.79 -8.15
C ASN A 218 17.19 26.43 -6.78
N ILE A 219 16.95 25.20 -6.29
CA ILE A 219 17.59 24.70 -5.08
C ILE A 219 19.06 24.44 -5.38
N PRO A 220 20.02 24.88 -4.54
CA PRO A 220 21.44 24.65 -4.77
C PRO A 220 21.75 23.16 -5.01
N ALA A 221 22.48 22.86 -6.09
CA ALA A 221 22.85 21.48 -6.45
C ALA A 221 23.57 20.73 -5.31
N VAL A 222 24.33 21.47 -4.49
CA VAL A 222 25.03 20.97 -3.29
C VAL A 222 24.06 20.37 -2.25
N LEU A 223 22.81 20.80 -2.22
CA LEU A 223 21.82 20.31 -1.26
C LEU A 223 21.16 18.99 -1.69
N LEU A 224 21.12 18.68 -2.99
CA LEU A 224 20.45 17.49 -3.52
C LEU A 224 20.97 16.18 -2.89
N PRO A 225 22.29 15.97 -2.77
CA PRO A 225 22.81 14.76 -2.12
C PRO A 225 22.36 14.60 -0.67
N HIS A 226 22.22 15.72 0.05
CA HIS A 226 21.74 15.71 1.43
C HIS A 226 20.25 15.35 1.49
N ILE A 227 19.44 15.88 0.56
CA ILE A 227 18.02 15.52 0.44
C ILE A 227 17.87 14.03 0.14
N ILE A 228 18.68 13.47 -0.77
CA ILE A 228 18.68 12.03 -1.08
C ILE A 228 19.03 11.22 0.16
N ALA A 229 20.13 11.55 0.85
CA ALA A 229 20.59 10.81 2.03
C ALA A 229 19.54 10.83 3.16
N VAL A 230 18.98 12.00 3.48
CA VAL A 230 17.93 12.14 4.49
C VAL A 230 16.68 11.36 4.09
N SER A 231 16.27 11.43 2.82
CA SER A 231 15.10 10.71 2.31
C SER A 231 15.27 9.20 2.44
N VAL A 232 16.39 8.64 1.96
CA VAL A 232 16.64 7.19 1.99
C VAL A 232 16.72 6.65 3.42
N CYS A 233 17.44 7.33 4.31
CA CYS A 233 17.53 6.93 5.72
C CYS A 233 16.17 6.98 6.42
N THR A 234 15.42 8.06 6.20
CA THR A 234 14.10 8.24 6.82
C THR A 234 13.10 7.22 6.30
N VAL A 235 13.12 6.92 5.00
CA VAL A 235 12.33 5.86 4.37
C VAL A 235 12.60 4.52 5.06
N SER A 236 13.86 4.12 5.23
CA SER A 236 14.18 2.80 5.82
C SER A 236 13.65 2.66 7.25
N VAL A 237 13.85 3.70 8.07
CA VAL A 237 13.39 3.71 9.47
C VAL A 237 11.86 3.66 9.54
N ILE A 238 11.16 4.51 8.79
CA ILE A 238 9.68 4.54 8.78
C ILE A 238 9.14 3.21 8.25
N SER A 239 9.77 2.65 7.23
CA SER A 239 9.32 1.40 6.62
C SER A 239 9.53 0.19 7.53
N CYS A 240 10.57 0.20 8.38
CA CYS A 240 10.71 -0.77 9.47
C CYS A 240 9.54 -0.67 10.45
N VAL A 241 9.20 0.53 10.91
CA VAL A 241 8.06 0.76 11.82
C VAL A 241 6.75 0.33 11.17
N PHE A 242 6.55 0.69 9.90
CA PHE A 242 5.41 0.29 9.11
C PHE A 242 5.32 -1.23 8.99
N CYS A 243 6.39 -1.92 8.60
CA CYS A 243 6.45 -3.38 8.48
C CYS A 243 6.06 -4.08 9.79
N ILE A 244 6.67 -3.67 10.91
CA ILE A 244 6.39 -4.23 12.24
C ILE A 244 4.91 -4.10 12.60
N LYS A 245 4.33 -2.91 12.39
CA LYS A 245 2.93 -2.63 12.75
C LYS A 245 1.93 -3.25 11.78
N PHE A 246 2.21 -3.21 10.48
CA PHE A 246 1.33 -3.70 9.43
C PHE A 246 1.20 -5.23 9.46
N LEU A 247 2.32 -5.94 9.58
CA LEU A 247 2.34 -7.41 9.66
C LEU A 247 2.11 -7.96 11.08
N LYS A 248 1.88 -7.07 12.08
CA LYS A 248 1.71 -7.42 13.49
C LYS A 248 2.84 -8.33 14.01
N LEU A 249 4.10 -8.03 13.64
CA LEU A 249 5.24 -8.92 13.88
C LEU A 249 5.46 -9.24 15.36
N LYS A 250 5.14 -8.30 16.25
CA LYS A 250 5.24 -8.51 17.70
C LYS A 250 4.35 -9.67 18.18
N GLN A 251 3.21 -9.89 17.53
CA GLN A 251 2.26 -10.96 17.84
C GLN A 251 2.52 -12.22 17.02
N THR A 252 2.95 -12.08 15.76
CA THR A 252 3.05 -13.21 14.82
C THR A 252 4.41 -13.91 14.83
N SER A 253 5.51 -13.19 15.07
CA SER A 253 6.85 -13.80 15.17
C SER A 253 7.88 -12.92 15.89
N LYS A 254 8.32 -13.37 17.07
CA LYS A 254 9.32 -12.68 17.90
C LYS A 254 10.68 -12.51 17.17
N LEU A 255 11.12 -13.51 16.40
CA LEU A 255 12.40 -13.46 15.67
C LEU A 255 12.41 -12.33 14.65
N TYR A 256 11.39 -12.28 13.78
CA TYR A 256 11.30 -11.26 12.73
C TYR A 256 11.06 -9.86 13.30
N TYR A 257 10.34 -9.76 14.43
CA TYR A 257 10.25 -8.51 15.18
C TYR A 257 11.62 -8.03 15.67
N MET A 258 12.45 -8.93 16.23
CA MET A 258 13.81 -8.60 16.68
C MET A 258 14.70 -8.17 15.51
N ILE A 259 14.68 -8.90 14.38
CA ILE A 259 15.43 -8.56 13.18
C ILE A 259 15.07 -7.15 12.68
N MET A 260 13.78 -6.86 12.48
CA MET A 260 13.32 -5.55 12.01
C MET A 260 13.70 -4.43 12.97
N ARG A 261 13.65 -4.68 14.29
CA ARG A 261 14.06 -3.70 15.29
C ARG A 261 15.58 -3.44 15.24
N THR A 262 16.39 -4.47 15.04
CA THR A 262 17.84 -4.34 14.89
C THR A 262 18.19 -3.56 13.62
N VAL A 263 17.57 -3.88 12.48
CA VAL A 263 17.74 -3.13 11.23
C VAL A 263 17.39 -1.64 11.44
N MET A 264 16.26 -1.35 12.05
CA MET A 264 15.86 0.03 12.36
C MET A 264 16.88 0.78 13.24
N ILE A 265 17.47 0.12 14.26
CA ILE A 265 18.48 0.74 15.11
C ILE A 265 19.77 0.99 14.31
N VAL A 266 20.19 0.03 13.50
CA VAL A 266 21.35 0.16 12.61
C VAL A 266 21.15 1.32 11.64
N ASP A 267 19.97 1.43 11.03
CA ASP A 267 19.62 2.53 10.12
C ASP A 267 19.69 3.90 10.82
N ILE A 268 19.24 4.00 12.07
CA ILE A 268 19.33 5.23 12.87
C ILE A 268 20.79 5.58 13.16
N VAL A 269 21.62 4.60 13.54
CA VAL A 269 23.05 4.83 13.80
C VAL A 269 23.76 5.28 12.53
N ILE A 270 23.49 4.62 11.40
CA ILE A 270 24.04 5.02 10.09
C ILE A 270 23.55 6.41 9.71
N PHE A 271 22.27 6.74 9.95
CA PHE A 271 21.75 8.07 9.66
C PHE A 271 22.48 9.16 10.46
N VAL A 272 22.66 8.97 11.77
CA VAL A 272 23.43 9.90 12.61
C VAL A 272 24.87 10.00 12.12
N PHE A 273 25.49 8.86 11.77
CA PHE A 273 26.83 8.81 11.21
C PHE A 273 26.95 9.55 9.86
N VAL A 274 25.96 9.41 8.97
CA VAL A 274 25.92 10.14 7.68
C VAL A 274 25.75 11.64 7.91
N CYS A 275 24.96 12.06 8.90
CA CYS A 275 24.81 13.47 9.26
C CYS A 275 26.11 14.06 9.85
N THR A 276 26.88 13.29 10.62
CA THR A 276 28.15 13.77 11.23
C THR A 276 29.34 13.69 10.26
N LEU A 277 29.32 12.77 9.29
CA LEU A 277 30.41 12.52 8.35
C LEU A 277 30.32 13.26 7.01
N GLN A 278 29.46 14.27 6.87
CA GLN A 278 29.42 15.09 5.64
C GLN A 278 30.77 15.75 5.29
N ALA A 279 31.77 15.68 6.18
CA ALA A 279 33.15 16.09 5.95
C ALA A 279 34.07 15.04 5.28
N ILE A 280 33.72 13.73 5.25
CA ILE A 280 34.63 12.64 4.81
C ILE A 280 34.46 12.28 3.31
N GLY A 281 33.37 12.73 2.67
CA GLY A 281 33.15 12.60 1.22
C GLY A 281 31.93 11.75 0.86
N PHE A 282 31.19 12.18 -0.17
CA PHE A 282 29.88 11.62 -0.54
C PHE A 282 29.93 10.17 -1.06
N ASP A 283 31.05 9.71 -1.63
CA ASP A 283 31.18 8.34 -2.17
C ASP A 283 30.91 7.26 -1.10
N ILE A 284 31.48 7.45 0.10
CA ILE A 284 31.28 6.53 1.23
C ILE A 284 29.80 6.53 1.66
N THR A 285 29.18 7.71 1.75
CA THR A 285 27.77 7.87 2.10
C THR A 285 26.86 7.05 1.18
N TYR A 286 27.00 7.18 -0.14
CA TYR A 286 26.12 6.47 -1.09
C TYR A 286 26.33 4.95 -1.10
N LYS A 287 27.57 4.47 -0.87
CA LYS A 287 27.85 3.05 -0.70
C LYS A 287 27.12 2.49 0.52
N PHE A 288 27.19 3.17 1.67
CA PHE A 288 26.45 2.78 2.88
C PHE A 288 24.94 2.82 2.68
N LEU A 289 24.40 3.88 2.05
CA LEU A 289 22.95 3.99 1.76
C LEU A 289 22.45 2.82 0.90
N THR A 290 23.24 2.43 -0.11
CA THR A 290 22.89 1.31 -1.00
C THR A 290 22.88 -0.02 -0.25
N ILE A 291 23.90 -0.28 0.58
CA ILE A 291 23.98 -1.49 1.41
C ILE A 291 22.79 -1.52 2.40
N MET A 292 22.54 -0.42 3.11
CA MET A 292 21.44 -0.29 4.08
C MET A 292 20.08 -0.60 3.43
N THR A 293 19.78 0.06 2.32
CA THR A 293 18.51 -0.13 1.60
C THR A 293 18.35 -1.56 1.10
N THR A 294 19.43 -2.19 0.62
CA THR A 294 19.42 -3.58 0.14
C THR A 294 19.16 -4.56 1.28
N VAL A 295 19.86 -4.40 2.41
CA VAL A 295 19.69 -5.23 3.61
C VAL A 295 18.26 -5.10 4.16
N TYR A 296 17.75 -3.87 4.26
CA TYR A 296 16.38 -3.60 4.68
C TYR A 296 15.36 -4.32 3.78
N CYS A 297 15.44 -4.12 2.45
CA CYS A 297 14.49 -4.71 1.51
C CYS A 297 14.51 -6.24 1.57
N PHE A 298 15.69 -6.86 1.70
CA PHE A 298 15.82 -8.30 1.86
C PHE A 298 15.05 -8.81 3.07
N PHE A 299 15.22 -8.17 4.23
CA PHE A 299 14.50 -8.57 5.43
C PHE A 299 12.99 -8.24 5.37
N ALA A 300 12.58 -7.14 4.73
CA ALA A 300 11.17 -6.81 4.51
C ALA A 300 10.46 -7.84 3.61
N LEU A 301 11.15 -8.38 2.62
CA LEU A 301 10.64 -9.49 1.82
C LEU A 301 10.54 -10.77 2.65
N ALA A 302 11.55 -11.08 3.46
CA ALA A 302 11.54 -12.25 4.33
C ALA A 302 10.37 -12.22 5.34
N THR A 303 10.08 -11.05 5.93
CA THR A 303 8.92 -10.87 6.82
C THR A 303 7.59 -11.02 6.06
N GLY A 304 7.50 -10.48 4.85
CA GLY A 304 6.34 -10.64 3.97
C GLY A 304 6.04 -12.10 3.63
N VAL A 305 7.06 -12.86 3.19
CA VAL A 305 6.94 -14.30 2.89
C VAL A 305 6.47 -15.06 4.12
N LYS A 306 7.09 -14.82 5.28
CA LYS A 306 6.69 -15.50 6.51
C LYS A 306 5.25 -15.19 6.90
N SER A 307 4.81 -13.95 6.76
CA SER A 307 3.44 -13.55 7.10
C SER A 307 2.40 -14.23 6.19
N VAL A 308 2.69 -14.35 4.89
CA VAL A 308 1.81 -15.09 3.95
C VAL A 308 1.75 -16.57 4.31
N GLN A 309 2.88 -17.21 4.66
CA GLN A 309 2.91 -18.60 5.10
C GLN A 309 2.11 -18.84 6.40
N GLN A 310 1.98 -17.84 7.25
CA GLN A 310 1.16 -17.88 8.47
C GLN A 310 -0.34 -17.64 8.19
N GLY A 311 -0.76 -17.54 6.93
CA GLY A 311 -2.16 -17.38 6.53
C GLY A 311 -2.66 -15.93 6.53
N ASN A 312 -1.78 -14.93 6.68
CA ASN A 312 -2.19 -13.52 6.60
C ASN A 312 -2.47 -13.14 5.14
N SER A 313 -3.75 -13.14 4.74
CA SER A 313 -4.18 -12.79 3.38
C SER A 313 -3.83 -11.34 2.99
N VAL A 314 -3.81 -10.42 3.96
CA VAL A 314 -3.46 -9.00 3.76
C VAL A 314 -2.00 -8.83 3.31
N ALA A 315 -1.11 -9.76 3.70
CA ALA A 315 0.31 -9.66 3.43
C ALA A 315 0.67 -9.90 1.95
N LYS A 316 -0.25 -10.40 1.12
CA LYS A 316 0.03 -10.71 -0.30
C LYS A 316 0.35 -9.46 -1.12
N PHE A 317 -0.49 -8.42 -1.00
CA PHE A 317 -0.25 -7.15 -1.69
C PHE A 317 0.99 -6.43 -1.15
N TYR A 318 1.23 -6.51 0.16
CA TYR A 318 2.46 -6.03 0.78
C TYR A 318 3.70 -6.70 0.16
N LEU A 319 3.73 -8.04 0.10
CA LEU A 319 4.86 -8.79 -0.45
C LEU A 319 5.10 -8.45 -1.92
N LEU A 320 4.04 -8.34 -2.72
CA LEU A 320 4.15 -7.97 -4.13
C LEU A 320 4.72 -6.55 -4.29
N GLY A 321 4.24 -5.59 -3.49
CA GLY A 321 4.73 -4.21 -3.48
C GLY A 321 6.23 -4.13 -3.18
N TRP A 322 6.67 -4.76 -2.08
CA TRP A 322 8.09 -4.81 -1.72
C TRP A 322 8.95 -5.53 -2.75
N THR A 323 8.41 -6.53 -3.44
CA THR A 323 9.14 -7.25 -4.49
C THR A 323 9.43 -6.33 -5.66
N VAL A 324 8.41 -5.62 -6.16
CA VAL A 324 8.57 -4.68 -7.27
C VAL A 324 9.51 -3.53 -6.89
N TYR A 325 9.34 -2.99 -5.68
CA TYR A 325 10.23 -1.94 -5.14
C TYR A 325 11.69 -2.41 -5.10
N PHE A 326 11.95 -3.59 -4.55
CA PHE A 326 13.30 -4.14 -4.44
C PHE A 326 13.95 -4.36 -5.81
N LEU A 327 13.19 -4.85 -6.80
CA LEU A 327 13.67 -4.98 -8.17
C LEU A 327 14.05 -3.63 -8.77
N GLY A 328 13.25 -2.58 -8.53
CA GLY A 328 13.56 -1.22 -8.97
C GLY A 328 14.86 -0.68 -8.36
N ILE A 329 15.02 -0.83 -7.03
CA ILE A 329 16.22 -0.37 -6.32
C ILE A 329 17.46 -1.15 -6.76
N ILE A 330 17.38 -2.49 -6.88
CA ILE A 330 18.51 -3.30 -7.38
C ILE A 330 18.87 -2.91 -8.80
N SER A 331 17.89 -2.75 -9.69
CA SER A 331 18.14 -2.30 -11.06
C SER A 331 18.94 -1.00 -11.08
N GLN A 332 18.54 -0.01 -10.29
CA GLN A 332 19.23 1.26 -10.20
C GLN A 332 20.65 1.11 -9.61
N ALA A 333 20.82 0.29 -8.58
CA ALA A 333 22.13 0.01 -8.00
C ALA A 333 23.07 -0.65 -9.03
N LEU A 334 22.59 -1.66 -9.78
CA LEU A 334 23.39 -2.33 -10.81
C LEU A 334 23.82 -1.38 -11.93
N ILE A 335 22.99 -0.38 -12.28
CA ILE A 335 23.37 0.69 -13.21
C ILE A 335 24.52 1.52 -12.63
N PHE A 336 24.43 1.92 -11.36
CA PHE A 336 25.47 2.71 -10.71
C PHE A 336 26.80 1.97 -10.50
N TYR A 337 26.77 0.65 -10.41
CA TYR A 337 27.98 -0.20 -10.37
C TYR A 337 28.48 -0.63 -11.75
N GLY A 338 27.89 -0.11 -12.84
CA GLY A 338 28.35 -0.43 -14.21
C GLY A 338 27.99 -1.84 -14.70
N ILE A 339 27.26 -2.63 -13.91
CA ILE A 339 26.87 -4.01 -14.27
C ILE A 339 25.74 -4.00 -15.30
N LEU A 340 24.79 -3.08 -15.14
CA LEU A 340 23.62 -2.97 -16.00
C LEU A 340 23.75 -1.73 -16.90
N VAL A 341 23.60 -1.93 -18.21
CA VAL A 341 23.70 -0.84 -19.20
C VAL A 341 22.52 0.13 -19.01
N GLN A 342 22.84 1.41 -18.88
CA GLN A 342 21.82 2.44 -18.82
C GLN A 342 21.20 2.58 -20.22
N ASN A 343 19.88 2.45 -20.27
CA ASN A 343 19.09 2.80 -21.42
C ASN A 343 17.77 3.40 -20.91
N ILE A 344 16.97 3.87 -21.84
CA ILE A 344 15.66 4.43 -21.59
C ILE A 344 14.78 3.59 -20.64
N VAL A 345 14.74 2.27 -20.85
CA VAL A 345 13.91 1.36 -20.04
C VAL A 345 14.50 1.18 -18.65
N THR A 346 15.80 0.90 -18.58
CA THR A 346 16.48 0.55 -17.32
C THR A 346 16.64 1.78 -16.42
N GLN A 347 16.80 2.97 -16.99
CA GLN A 347 16.82 4.25 -16.27
C GLN A 347 15.48 4.59 -15.62
N ASN A 348 14.35 4.31 -16.29
CA ASN A 348 13.03 4.68 -15.78
C ASN A 348 12.35 3.54 -14.98
N PHE A 349 12.92 2.34 -14.99
CA PHE A 349 12.34 1.17 -14.31
C PHE A 349 12.15 1.38 -12.80
N TYR A 350 13.09 2.06 -12.14
CA TYR A 350 12.96 2.31 -10.70
C TYR A 350 11.80 3.27 -10.39
N LEU A 351 11.55 4.29 -11.22
CA LEU A 351 10.38 5.17 -11.08
C LEU A 351 9.07 4.41 -11.27
N PHE A 352 9.03 3.52 -12.27
CA PHE A 352 7.91 2.62 -12.45
C PHE A 352 7.69 1.71 -11.23
N ALA A 353 8.77 1.20 -10.65
CA ALA A 353 8.73 0.34 -9.48
C ALA A 353 8.19 1.04 -8.23
N ILE A 354 8.65 2.27 -7.92
CA ILE A 354 8.14 3.02 -6.76
C ILE A 354 6.67 3.41 -6.92
N VAL A 355 6.24 3.78 -8.14
CA VAL A 355 4.82 4.08 -8.42
C VAL A 355 3.96 2.83 -8.24
N THR A 356 4.44 1.69 -8.75
CA THR A 356 3.74 0.41 -8.62
C THR A 356 3.69 -0.05 -7.17
N GLU A 357 4.77 0.11 -6.41
CA GLU A 357 4.78 -0.19 -4.96
C GLU A 357 3.73 0.64 -4.23
N VAL A 358 3.68 1.95 -4.48
CA VAL A 358 2.73 2.82 -3.78
C VAL A 358 1.27 2.46 -4.09
N LEU A 359 0.98 2.06 -5.33
CA LEU A 359 -0.34 1.56 -5.72
C LEU A 359 -0.67 0.24 -5.01
N LEU A 360 0.25 -0.72 -5.02
CA LEU A 360 0.07 -2.03 -4.40
C LEU A 360 -0.10 -1.93 -2.88
N MET A 361 0.65 -1.04 -2.23
CA MET A 361 0.59 -0.86 -0.80
C MET A 361 -0.70 -0.13 -0.38
N SER A 362 -1.21 0.79 -1.20
CA SER A 362 -2.55 1.36 -1.03
C SER A 362 -3.65 0.29 -1.16
N PHE A 363 -3.52 -0.67 -2.07
CA PHE A 363 -4.43 -1.83 -2.12
C PHE A 363 -4.31 -2.72 -0.87
N ALA A 364 -3.09 -2.95 -0.37
CA ALA A 364 -2.86 -3.71 0.86
C ALA A 364 -3.55 -3.05 2.07
N LEU A 365 -3.46 -1.73 2.17
CA LEU A 365 -4.13 -0.93 3.21
C LEU A 365 -5.66 -0.92 3.06
N ALA A 366 -6.17 -0.84 1.84
CA ALA A 366 -7.60 -0.90 1.56
C ALA A 366 -8.19 -2.28 1.92
N ASP A 367 -7.49 -3.38 1.58
CA ASP A 367 -7.92 -4.73 1.96
C ASP A 367 -7.91 -4.91 3.48
N ARG A 368 -6.85 -4.42 4.14
CA ARG A 368 -6.80 -4.39 5.61
C ARG A 368 -7.98 -3.63 6.21
N TYR A 369 -8.29 -2.44 5.69
CA TYR A 369 -9.43 -1.66 6.16
C TYR A 369 -10.75 -2.44 5.99
N ARG A 370 -10.94 -3.10 4.85
CA ARG A 370 -12.11 -3.96 4.60
C ARG A 370 -12.21 -5.09 5.63
N GLN A 371 -11.10 -5.74 5.96
CA GLN A 371 -11.07 -6.81 6.97
C GLN A 371 -11.43 -6.28 8.36
N ILE A 372 -10.84 -5.17 8.79
CA ILE A 372 -11.16 -4.52 10.07
C ILE A 372 -12.65 -4.14 10.12
N LYS A 373 -13.21 -3.64 9.02
CA LYS A 373 -14.63 -3.29 8.93
C LYS A 373 -15.55 -4.52 9.06
N ILE A 374 -15.17 -5.64 8.46
CA ILE A 374 -15.90 -6.92 8.58
C ILE A 374 -15.82 -7.45 10.02
N GLU A 375 -14.64 -7.44 10.62
CA GLU A 375 -14.45 -7.84 12.02
C GLU A 375 -15.27 -6.98 12.97
N LYS A 376 -15.25 -5.64 12.78
CA LYS A 376 -16.06 -4.72 13.58
C LYS A 376 -17.56 -4.99 13.43
N LYS A 377 -18.04 -5.26 12.20
CA LYS A 377 -19.45 -5.60 11.97
C LYS A 377 -19.84 -6.90 12.68
N LYS A 378 -19.02 -7.95 12.58
CA LYS A 378 -19.25 -9.22 13.29
C LYS A 378 -19.29 -9.02 14.80
N LEU A 379 -18.34 -8.26 15.34
CA LEU A 379 -18.30 -7.94 16.77
C LEU A 379 -19.54 -7.18 17.22
N SER A 380 -19.97 -6.16 16.48
CA SER A 380 -21.21 -5.42 16.78
C SER A 380 -22.45 -6.30 16.73
N GLN A 381 -22.53 -7.26 15.79
CA GLN A 381 -23.62 -8.23 15.75
C GLN A 381 -23.61 -9.16 16.97
N THR A 382 -22.45 -9.69 17.36
CA THR A 382 -22.32 -10.52 18.57
C THR A 382 -22.65 -9.75 19.84
N LEU A 383 -22.33 -8.45 19.91
CA LEU A 383 -22.73 -7.61 21.04
C LEU A 383 -24.24 -7.39 21.08
N ALA A 384 -24.89 -7.15 19.94
CA ALA A 384 -26.34 -7.01 19.87
C ALA A 384 -27.06 -8.29 20.33
N THR A 385 -26.64 -9.46 19.83
CA THR A 385 -27.25 -10.75 20.26
C THR A 385 -27.07 -10.99 21.76
N LYS A 386 -25.90 -10.70 22.31
CA LYS A 386 -25.67 -10.83 23.76
C LYS A 386 -26.49 -9.85 24.59
N GLN A 387 -26.83 -8.69 24.04
CA GLN A 387 -27.68 -7.72 24.71
C GLN A 387 -29.14 -8.18 24.70
N ASP A 388 -29.61 -8.74 23.58
CA ASP A 388 -30.94 -9.36 23.50
C ASP A 388 -31.06 -10.53 24.52
N ASP A 389 -30.04 -11.38 24.62
CA ASP A 389 -29.98 -12.47 25.62
C ASP A 389 -30.07 -11.94 27.06
N LEU A 390 -29.36 -10.83 27.34
CA LEU A 390 -29.39 -10.20 28.65
C LEU A 390 -30.75 -9.58 28.97
N ASP A 391 -31.41 -8.95 28.00
CA ASP A 391 -32.74 -8.37 28.16
C ASP A 391 -33.79 -9.46 28.45
N VAL A 392 -33.69 -10.63 27.80
CA VAL A 392 -34.52 -11.79 28.13
C VAL A 392 -34.32 -12.22 29.59
N VAL A 393 -33.07 -12.31 30.06
CA VAL A 393 -32.76 -12.67 31.45
C VAL A 393 -33.26 -11.61 32.45
N ILE A 394 -33.16 -10.32 32.11
CA ILE A 394 -33.67 -9.24 32.94
C ILE A 394 -35.20 -9.30 33.02
N LEU A 395 -35.89 -9.53 31.90
CA LEU A 395 -37.34 -9.68 31.86
C LEU A 395 -37.80 -10.87 32.69
N ASP A 396 -37.12 -12.01 32.60
CA ASP A 396 -37.41 -13.19 33.43
C ASP A 396 -37.24 -12.89 34.92
N ASN A 397 -36.11 -12.29 35.31
CA ASN A 397 -35.87 -11.90 36.70
C ASN A 397 -36.90 -10.89 37.21
N LYS A 398 -37.29 -9.90 36.38
CA LYS A 398 -38.31 -8.92 36.74
C LYS A 398 -39.67 -9.58 36.94
N ARG A 399 -40.04 -10.52 36.06
CA ARG A 399 -41.27 -11.32 36.19
C ARG A 399 -41.27 -12.10 37.51
N ARG A 400 -40.18 -12.82 37.82
CA ARG A 400 -40.02 -13.53 39.10
C ARG A 400 -40.14 -12.57 40.28
N HIS A 401 -39.53 -11.39 40.20
CA HIS A 401 -39.59 -10.41 41.28
C HIS A 401 -41.02 -9.90 41.50
N THR A 402 -41.79 -9.64 40.45
CA THR A 402 -43.21 -9.24 40.54
C THR A 402 -44.06 -10.35 41.17
N VAL A 403 -43.86 -11.61 40.77
CA VAL A 403 -44.55 -12.75 41.39
C VAL A 403 -44.22 -12.83 42.89
N HIS A 404 -42.94 -12.73 43.27
CA HIS A 404 -42.54 -12.70 44.67
C HIS A 404 -43.17 -11.52 45.44
N GLN A 405 -43.25 -10.33 44.84
CA GLN A 405 -43.92 -9.18 45.47
C GLN A 405 -45.41 -9.40 45.67
N ASN A 406 -46.11 -9.94 44.66
CA ASN A 406 -47.54 -10.25 44.76
C ASN A 406 -47.81 -11.31 45.85
N VAL A 407 -46.99 -12.35 45.91
CA VAL A 407 -47.05 -13.37 46.97
C VAL A 407 -46.84 -12.74 48.35
N MET A 408 -45.85 -11.85 48.49
CA MET A 408 -45.60 -11.15 49.75
C MET A 408 -46.76 -10.25 50.17
N LEU A 409 -47.43 -9.59 49.22
CA LEU A 409 -48.60 -8.75 49.50
C LEU A 409 -49.80 -9.60 49.94
N GLN A 410 -50.10 -10.66 49.22
CA GLN A 410 -51.18 -11.59 49.57
C GLN A 410 -50.93 -12.25 50.93
N LEU A 411 -49.70 -12.67 51.24
CA LEU A 411 -49.34 -13.21 52.56
C LEU A 411 -49.56 -12.19 53.68
N LYS A 412 -49.22 -10.91 53.45
CA LYS A 412 -49.48 -9.84 54.43
C LYS A 412 -50.98 -9.61 54.64
N GLU A 413 -51.79 -9.73 53.59
CA GLU A 413 -53.25 -9.60 53.65
C GLU A 413 -53.86 -10.76 54.44
N ILE A 414 -53.46 -12.00 54.14
CA ILE A 414 -53.86 -13.21 54.89
C ILE A 414 -53.45 -13.12 56.36
N LEU A 415 -52.25 -12.60 56.67
CA LEU A 415 -51.80 -12.41 58.06
C LEU A 415 -52.62 -11.36 58.83
N ASN A 416 -53.19 -10.37 58.13
CA ASN A 416 -54.04 -9.35 58.73
C ASN A 416 -55.49 -9.83 58.90
N ASN A 417 -55.98 -10.73 58.04
CA ASN A 417 -57.33 -11.29 58.11
C ASN A 417 -57.31 -12.67 58.80
N LYS A 418 -57.63 -12.71 60.10
CA LYS A 418 -57.52 -13.94 60.91
C LYS A 418 -58.59 -15.01 60.66
N GLU A 419 -59.59 -14.76 59.81
CA GLU A 419 -60.63 -15.73 59.44
C GLU A 419 -60.30 -16.39 58.09
N ASN A 420 -60.47 -17.71 57.99
CA ASN A 420 -60.29 -18.51 56.77
C ASN A 420 -58.87 -18.60 56.16
N ILE A 421 -57.82 -18.44 56.96
CA ILE A 421 -56.39 -18.59 56.57
C ILE A 421 -56.15 -19.87 55.73
N GLU A 422 -56.70 -21.01 56.14
CA GLU A 422 -56.46 -22.29 55.43
C GLU A 422 -57.00 -22.27 53.99
N LYS A 423 -58.13 -21.59 53.75
CA LYS A 423 -58.75 -21.50 52.42
C LYS A 423 -57.97 -20.56 51.50
N GLU A 424 -57.52 -19.42 52.03
CA GLU A 424 -56.74 -18.42 51.27
C GLU A 424 -55.32 -18.91 50.94
N VAL A 425 -54.68 -19.64 51.87
CA VAL A 425 -53.39 -20.29 51.60
C VAL A 425 -53.54 -21.41 50.57
N ARG A 426 -54.61 -22.21 50.63
CA ARG A 426 -54.88 -23.25 49.61
C ARG A 426 -55.12 -22.65 48.23
N SER A 427 -55.87 -21.54 48.11
CA SER A 427 -56.05 -20.86 46.81
C SER A 427 -54.74 -20.29 46.30
N MET A 428 -53.90 -19.71 47.17
CA MET A 428 -52.58 -19.21 46.78
C MET A 428 -51.65 -20.34 46.28
N VAL A 429 -51.63 -21.48 46.98
CA VAL A 429 -50.87 -22.67 46.54
C VAL A 429 -51.40 -23.18 45.20
N MET A 430 -52.71 -23.16 44.98
CA MET A 430 -53.32 -23.56 43.73
C MET A 430 -52.95 -22.60 42.58
N ASP A 431 -53.00 -21.29 42.81
CA ASP A 431 -52.59 -20.27 41.84
C ASP A 431 -51.11 -20.35 41.48
N LEU A 432 -50.24 -20.53 42.48
CA LEU A 432 -48.81 -20.75 42.28
C LEU A 432 -48.54 -22.06 41.55
N SER A 433 -49.26 -23.14 41.86
CA SER A 433 -49.12 -24.41 41.16
C SER A 433 -49.55 -24.30 39.69
N HIS A 434 -50.63 -23.57 39.41
CA HIS A 434 -51.07 -23.31 38.04
C HIS A 434 -50.07 -22.45 37.26
N GLN A 435 -49.49 -21.42 37.89
CA GLN A 435 -48.42 -20.61 37.28
C GLN A 435 -47.15 -21.43 37.05
N ASN A 436 -46.73 -22.25 38.01
CA ASN A 436 -45.53 -23.07 37.91
C ASN A 436 -45.67 -24.16 36.83
N ILE A 437 -46.85 -24.78 36.71
CA ILE A 437 -47.17 -25.73 35.62
C ILE A 437 -47.17 -25.01 34.25
N SER A 438 -47.65 -23.77 34.19
CA SER A 438 -47.60 -22.96 32.98
C SER A 438 -46.16 -22.63 32.58
N ASP A 439 -45.32 -22.27 33.55
CA ASP A 439 -43.91 -21.90 33.32
C ASP A 439 -43.05 -23.11 32.98
N GLU A 440 -43.25 -24.28 33.61
CA GLU A 440 -42.61 -25.54 33.20
C GLU A 440 -42.98 -25.94 31.77
N LYS A 441 -44.27 -25.82 31.40
CA LYS A 441 -44.72 -26.11 30.03
C LYS A 441 -44.14 -25.13 29.01
N GLN A 442 -43.93 -23.86 29.40
CA GLN A 442 -43.29 -22.84 28.57
C GLN A 442 -41.78 -23.08 28.41
N LEU A 443 -41.09 -23.50 29.48
CA LEU A 443 -39.65 -23.81 29.47
C LEU A 443 -39.37 -25.05 28.60
N HIS A 444 -40.15 -26.11 28.82
CA HIS A 444 -40.05 -27.35 28.05
C HIS A 444 -40.40 -27.14 26.56
N PHE A 445 -41.19 -26.11 26.25
CA PHE A 445 -41.49 -25.67 24.88
C PHE A 445 -40.30 -24.94 24.23
N GLN A 446 -39.63 -24.04 24.94
CA GLN A 446 -38.45 -23.33 24.41
C GLN A 446 -37.28 -24.28 24.13
N ASP A 447 -37.03 -25.23 25.04
CA ASP A 447 -35.98 -26.24 24.87
C ASP A 447 -36.29 -27.15 23.66
N ASN A 448 -37.53 -27.64 23.55
CA ASN A 448 -37.94 -28.53 22.45
C ASN A 448 -37.99 -27.85 21.07
N ILE A 449 -38.30 -26.56 21.00
CA ILE A 449 -38.29 -25.80 19.73
C ILE A 449 -36.86 -25.61 19.23
N SER A 450 -35.92 -25.28 20.11
CA SER A 450 -34.52 -25.03 19.73
C SER A 450 -33.85 -26.26 19.09
N GLU A 451 -34.27 -27.46 19.51
CA GLU A 451 -33.68 -28.73 19.08
C GLU A 451 -34.28 -29.27 17.76
N VAL A 452 -35.53 -28.92 17.42
CA VAL A 452 -36.26 -29.53 16.27
C VAL A 452 -36.44 -28.60 15.06
N ASP A 453 -36.36 -27.26 15.20
CA ASP A 453 -36.98 -26.40 14.17
C ASP A 453 -36.14 -26.08 12.93
N THR A 454 -34.83 -25.91 13.01
CA THR A 454 -34.12 -25.30 11.85
C THR A 454 -34.07 -26.21 10.63
N PHE A 455 -33.83 -27.52 10.82
CA PHE A 455 -33.76 -28.48 9.71
C PHE A 455 -35.14 -28.90 9.21
N PHE A 456 -36.10 -29.14 10.12
CA PHE A 456 -37.46 -29.52 9.77
C PHE A 456 -38.20 -28.40 9.03
N ILE A 457 -38.18 -27.16 9.55
CA ILE A 457 -38.81 -26.01 8.88
C ILE A 457 -38.17 -25.78 7.51
N LYS A 458 -36.84 -25.85 7.40
CA LYS A 458 -36.15 -25.69 6.12
C LYS A 458 -36.55 -26.76 5.11
N LYS A 459 -36.64 -28.02 5.53
CA LYS A 459 -37.07 -29.14 4.68
C LYS A 459 -38.53 -28.98 4.25
N LEU A 460 -39.43 -28.68 5.18
CA LEU A 460 -40.85 -28.52 4.92
C LEU A 460 -41.14 -27.30 4.02
N LYS A 461 -40.45 -26.18 4.22
CA LYS A 461 -40.57 -24.97 3.39
C LYS A 461 -39.98 -25.14 1.98
N THR A 462 -39.00 -26.02 1.83
CA THR A 462 -38.45 -26.40 0.50
C THR A 462 -39.44 -27.28 -0.27
N MET A 463 -40.09 -28.23 0.41
CA MET A 463 -41.10 -29.10 -0.20
C MET A 463 -42.43 -28.39 -0.46
N HIS A 464 -42.82 -27.46 0.42
CA HIS A 464 -44.11 -26.78 0.39
C HIS A 464 -43.96 -25.26 0.65
N PRO A 465 -43.56 -24.48 -0.38
CA PRO A 465 -43.28 -23.05 -0.23
C PRO A 465 -44.50 -22.19 0.12
N ASN A 466 -45.71 -22.71 -0.11
CA ASN A 466 -46.98 -21.98 0.02
C ASN A 466 -47.56 -21.99 1.44
N LEU A 467 -46.85 -22.56 2.41
CA LEU A 467 -47.23 -22.54 3.82
C LEU A 467 -46.90 -21.18 4.43
N THR A 468 -47.85 -20.62 5.16
CA THR A 468 -47.64 -19.38 5.92
C THR A 468 -46.81 -19.66 7.19
N PRO A 469 -46.14 -18.63 7.77
CA PRO A 469 -45.39 -18.79 9.02
C PRO A 469 -46.22 -19.42 10.16
N ALA A 470 -47.49 -19.04 10.29
CA ALA A 470 -48.41 -19.60 11.28
C ALA A 470 -48.80 -21.07 11.01
N GLU A 471 -48.77 -21.51 9.75
CA GLU A 471 -49.03 -22.91 9.38
C GLU A 471 -47.79 -23.77 9.61
N LEU A 472 -46.59 -23.22 9.37
CA LEU A 472 -45.31 -23.87 9.69
C LEU A 472 -45.17 -24.08 11.20
N GLU A 473 -45.53 -23.08 11.99
CA GLU A 473 -45.55 -23.17 13.46
C GLU A 473 -46.46 -24.31 13.94
N ILE A 474 -47.69 -24.43 13.41
CA ILE A 474 -48.57 -25.57 13.73
C ILE A 474 -47.94 -26.90 13.33
N CYS A 475 -47.26 -26.97 12.18
CA CYS A 475 -46.58 -28.20 11.73
C CYS A 475 -45.42 -28.58 12.67
N SER A 476 -44.64 -27.61 13.14
CA SER A 476 -43.57 -27.85 14.12
C SER A 476 -44.13 -28.39 15.44
N LEU A 477 -45.23 -27.83 15.93
CA LEU A 477 -45.90 -28.33 17.14
C LEU A 477 -46.45 -29.76 16.97
N LEU A 478 -46.87 -30.12 15.76
CA LEU A 478 -47.28 -31.50 15.47
C LEU A 478 -46.11 -32.46 15.37
N LYS A 479 -44.96 -32.00 14.86
CA LYS A 479 -43.72 -32.80 14.83
C LYS A 479 -43.24 -33.16 16.23
N LEU A 480 -43.48 -32.26 17.18
CA LEU A 480 -43.19 -32.44 18.60
C LEU A 480 -44.26 -33.27 19.36
N ASN A 481 -45.18 -33.93 18.64
CA ASN A 481 -46.25 -34.77 19.19
C ASN A 481 -47.26 -34.05 20.10
N TYR A 482 -47.39 -32.73 20.03
CA TYR A 482 -48.41 -32.03 20.80
C TYR A 482 -49.83 -32.35 20.29
N SER A 483 -50.75 -32.56 21.24
CA SER A 483 -52.15 -32.77 20.97
C SER A 483 -52.85 -31.51 20.48
N THR A 484 -53.99 -31.67 19.82
CA THR A 484 -54.81 -30.54 19.35
C THR A 484 -55.25 -29.61 20.49
N LYS A 485 -55.44 -30.16 21.70
CA LYS A 485 -55.79 -29.41 22.91
C LYS A 485 -54.63 -28.57 23.42
N GLU A 486 -53.43 -29.14 23.42
CA GLU A 486 -52.21 -28.43 23.83
C GLU A 486 -51.88 -27.30 22.85
N ILE A 487 -51.96 -27.55 21.54
CA ILE A 487 -51.74 -26.52 20.50
C ILE A 487 -52.74 -25.37 20.63
N ALA A 488 -53.99 -25.67 20.97
CA ALA A 488 -55.02 -24.66 21.19
C ALA A 488 -54.69 -23.76 22.38
N SER A 489 -54.27 -24.39 23.49
CA SER A 489 -53.79 -23.69 24.69
C SER A 489 -52.58 -22.81 24.40
N PHE A 490 -51.58 -23.32 23.64
CA PHE A 490 -50.36 -22.57 23.32
C PHE A 490 -50.62 -21.35 22.44
N ARG A 491 -51.54 -21.47 21.47
CA ARG A 491 -51.86 -20.36 20.56
C ARG A 491 -52.94 -19.43 21.09
N SER A 492 -53.43 -19.64 22.32
CA SER A 492 -54.58 -18.92 22.89
C SER A 492 -55.80 -18.94 21.94
N THR A 493 -56.06 -20.10 21.34
CA THR A 493 -57.18 -20.32 20.40
C THR A 493 -58.06 -21.48 20.85
N SER A 494 -59.22 -21.65 20.24
CA SER A 494 -60.07 -22.82 20.51
C SER A 494 -59.54 -24.08 19.80
N GLU A 495 -59.79 -25.26 20.39
CA GLU A 495 -59.47 -26.54 19.75
C GLU A 495 -60.11 -26.67 18.36
N GLY A 496 -61.30 -26.10 18.18
CA GLY A 496 -61.98 -26.02 16.88
C GLY A 496 -61.18 -25.25 15.84
N ALA A 497 -60.60 -24.11 16.21
CA ALA A 497 -59.75 -23.31 15.31
C ALA A 497 -58.48 -24.07 14.89
N VAL A 498 -57.88 -24.84 15.80
CA VAL A 498 -56.72 -25.70 15.49
C VAL A 498 -57.10 -26.82 14.52
N LYS A 499 -58.26 -27.47 14.72
CA LYS A 499 -58.78 -28.50 13.79
C LYS A 499 -59.02 -27.94 12.39
N VAL A 500 -59.58 -26.73 12.29
CA VAL A 500 -59.80 -26.05 11.00
C VAL A 500 -58.46 -25.75 10.31
N ASN A 501 -57.47 -25.23 11.04
CA ASN A 501 -56.14 -24.98 10.48
C ASN A 501 -55.44 -26.27 10.05
N LYS A 502 -55.53 -27.35 10.82
CA LYS A 502 -55.03 -28.68 10.41
C LYS A 502 -55.66 -29.16 9.11
N SER A 503 -56.98 -28.99 8.96
CA SER A 503 -57.70 -29.34 7.72
C SER A 503 -57.24 -28.49 6.53
N ARG A 504 -57.03 -27.18 6.75
CA ARG A 504 -56.51 -26.26 5.72
C ARG A 504 -55.09 -26.63 5.29
N ILE A 505 -54.22 -26.96 6.23
CA ILE A 505 -52.84 -27.41 5.97
C ILE A 505 -52.87 -28.74 5.21
N LYS A 506 -53.67 -29.72 5.66
CA LYS A 506 -53.86 -31.01 4.96
C LYS A 506 -54.26 -30.81 3.50
N LYS A 507 -55.23 -29.91 3.25
CA LYS A 507 -55.71 -29.58 1.90
C LYS A 507 -54.64 -28.90 1.04
N LYS A 508 -53.83 -27.99 1.62
CA LYS A 508 -52.72 -27.34 0.92
C LYS A 508 -51.58 -28.30 0.58
N LEU A 509 -51.36 -29.30 1.42
CA LEU A 509 -50.34 -30.34 1.24
C LEU A 509 -50.80 -31.50 0.35
N GLY A 510 -52.08 -31.56 -0.03
CA GLY A 510 -52.62 -32.61 -0.90
C GLY A 510 -52.60 -34.02 -0.29
N LEU A 511 -52.66 -34.13 1.04
CA LEU A 511 -52.46 -35.41 1.74
C LEU A 511 -53.74 -36.24 1.80
N GLU A 512 -53.64 -37.54 1.50
CA GLU A 512 -54.71 -38.52 1.75
C GLU A 512 -54.70 -38.98 3.22
N THR A 513 -53.51 -39.15 3.81
CA THR A 513 -53.27 -39.56 5.20
C THR A 513 -53.57 -38.44 6.22
N THR A 514 -53.49 -38.74 7.53
CA THR A 514 -53.65 -37.69 8.53
C THR A 514 -52.44 -36.76 8.51
N LEU A 515 -52.67 -35.46 8.76
CA LEU A 515 -51.59 -34.46 8.77
C LEU A 515 -50.51 -34.83 9.80
N ASN A 516 -50.91 -35.38 10.95
CA ASN A 516 -49.98 -35.79 12.00
C ASN A 516 -49.01 -36.88 11.50
N ASP A 517 -49.52 -37.92 10.83
CA ASP A 517 -48.69 -39.03 10.33
C ASP A 517 -47.68 -38.54 9.29
N TYR A 518 -48.12 -37.69 8.36
CA TYR A 518 -47.24 -37.11 7.36
C TYR A 518 -46.13 -36.26 8.00
N ILE A 519 -46.46 -35.39 8.95
CA ILE A 519 -45.49 -34.53 9.62
C ILE A 519 -44.45 -35.36 10.40
N ILE A 520 -44.84 -36.48 11.00
CA ILE A 520 -43.90 -37.39 11.66
C ILE A 520 -42.91 -38.02 10.66
N THR A 521 -43.30 -38.23 9.39
CA THR A 521 -42.44 -38.80 8.35
C THR A 521 -41.50 -37.82 7.63
N VAL A 522 -41.81 -36.51 7.64
CA VAL A 522 -40.97 -35.44 7.07
C VAL A 522 -39.76 -35.18 7.93
#